data_AF-A0A7K2JWU8-F1
#
_entry.id   AF-A0A7K2JWU8-F1
#
_cell.length_a   1.000
_cell.length_b   1.000
_cell.length_c   1.000
_cell.angle_alpha   90.00
_cell.angle_beta   90.00
_cell.angle_gamma   90.00
#
_symmetry.space_group_name_H-M   'P 1'
#
loop_
_entity.id
_entity.type
_entity.pdbx_description
1 polymer ?
#
loop_
_entity_poly.entity_id
_entity_poly.type
_entity_poly.pdbx_seq_one_letter_code
_entity_poly.pdbx_strand_id
1 'polypeptide(L)' 'DPGADRDDAERALLALPGLDARTAAAVRARALGDPDVAPPGTALPDTWRPWRSYAVNHLRAAGEWEHDR' A
#
# COMPACT_ATOMS: atom_id res chain seq x y z
N ASP A 1 -20.26 6.12 -2.99
CA ASP A 1 -19.66 4.85 -2.57
C ASP A 1 -18.52 5.17 -1.61
N PRO A 2 -18.57 4.77 -0.33
CA PRO A 2 -17.45 5.00 0.59
C PRO A 2 -16.27 4.10 0.21
N GLY A 3 -15.35 4.66 -0.56
CA GLY A 3 -14.12 4.04 -1.02
C GLY A 3 -13.85 4.45 -2.45
N ALA A 4 -12.86 5.31 -2.68
CA ALA A 4 -12.39 5.56 -4.04
C ALA A 4 -11.98 4.23 -4.67
N ASP A 5 -12.27 4.06 -5.97
CA ASP A 5 -11.70 2.94 -6.72
C ASP A 5 -10.18 3.00 -6.54
N ARG A 6 -9.64 1.90 -6.00
CA ARG A 6 -8.26 1.83 -5.52
C ARG A 6 -7.28 1.93 -6.68
N ASP A 7 -7.65 1.36 -7.82
CA ASP A 7 -6.84 1.38 -9.03
C ASP A 7 -6.91 2.76 -9.68
N ASP A 8 -8.08 3.41 -9.66
CA ASP A 8 -8.22 4.80 -10.11
C ASP A 8 -7.40 5.77 -9.25
N ALA A 9 -7.43 5.59 -7.92
CA ALA A 9 -6.65 6.39 -6.99
C ALA A 9 -5.14 6.24 -7.24
N GLU A 10 -4.66 5.02 -7.50
CA GLU A 10 -3.26 4.78 -7.87
C GLU A 10 -2.89 5.49 -9.17
N ARG A 11 -3.70 5.33 -10.22
CA ARG A 11 -3.47 5.99 -11.51
C ARG A 11 -3.44 7.51 -11.38
N ALA A 12 -4.34 8.07 -10.58
CA ALA A 12 -4.40 9.51 -10.33
C ALA A 12 -3.15 10.02 -9.58
N LEU A 13 -2.69 9.28 -8.55
CA LEU A 13 -1.48 9.63 -7.80
C LEU A 13 -0.22 9.55 -8.67
N LEU A 14 -0.09 8.51 -9.48
CA LEU A 14 1.06 8.33 -10.38
C LEU A 14 1.12 9.33 -11.53
N ALA A 15 0.00 9.99 -11.85
CA ALA A 15 -0.03 11.05 -12.85
C ALA A 15 0.55 12.39 -12.35
N LEU A 16 0.77 12.55 -11.04
CA LEU A 16 1.29 13.78 -10.46
C LEU A 16 2.82 13.88 -10.64
N PRO A 17 3.35 15.01 -11.15
CA PRO A 17 4.79 15.20 -11.27
C PRO A 17 5.50 15.07 -9.92
N GLY A 18 6.51 14.20 -9.85
CA GLY A 18 7.31 13.97 -8.64
C GLY A 18 6.76 12.93 -7.67
N LEU A 19 5.61 12.30 -7.96
CA LEU A 19 5.13 11.14 -7.20
C LEU A 19 5.64 9.83 -7.82
N ASP A 20 6.12 8.94 -6.96
CA ASP A 20 6.52 7.58 -7.33
C ASP A 20 5.59 6.52 -6.72
N ALA A 21 5.76 5.25 -7.14
CA ALA A 21 4.93 4.14 -6.68
C ALA A 21 5.03 3.90 -5.16
N ARG A 22 6.20 4.17 -4.56
CA ARG A 22 6.40 4.06 -3.11
C ARG A 22 5.58 5.11 -2.37
N THR A 23 5.60 6.34 -2.84
CA THR A 23 4.84 7.46 -2.28
C THR A 23 3.35 7.26 -2.49
N ALA A 24 2.92 6.82 -3.68
CA ALA A 24 1.52 6.50 -3.95
C ALA A 24 1.00 5.39 -3.03
N ALA A 25 1.76 4.30 -2.84
CA ALA A 25 1.42 3.23 -1.91
C ALA A 25 1.29 3.73 -0.46
N ALA A 26 2.17 4.63 -0.02
CA ALA A 26 2.11 5.22 1.31
C ALA A 26 0.85 6.09 1.51
N VAL A 27 0.50 6.92 0.52
CA VAL A 27 -0.73 7.73 0.54
C VAL A 27 -1.96 6.84 0.57
N ARG A 28 -2.03 5.81 -0.29
CA ARG A 28 -3.13 4.86 -0.33
C ARG A 28 -3.34 4.15 1.00
N ALA A 29 -2.27 3.62 1.60
CA ALA A 29 -2.36 2.91 2.87
C ALA A 29 -2.77 3.81 4.04
N ARG A 30 -2.23 5.04 4.10
CA ARG A 30 -2.35 5.90 5.30
C ARG A 30 -3.48 6.91 5.21
N ALA A 31 -3.65 7.57 4.08
CA ALA A 31 -4.61 8.66 3.89
C ALA A 31 -5.93 8.16 3.32
N LEU A 32 -5.88 7.22 2.37
CA LEU A 32 -7.07 6.69 1.71
C LEU A 32 -7.60 5.39 2.35
N GLY A 33 -6.85 4.81 3.29
CA GLY A 33 -7.25 3.61 4.01
C GLY A 33 -7.33 2.36 3.14
N ASP A 34 -6.53 2.27 2.07
CA ASP A 34 -6.48 1.09 1.22
C ASP A 34 -5.95 -0.13 2.00
N PRO A 35 -6.78 -1.18 2.21
CA PRO A 35 -6.39 -2.32 3.02
C PRO A 35 -5.46 -3.30 2.30
N ASP A 36 -5.27 -3.18 0.98
CA ASP A 36 -4.62 -4.21 0.17
C ASP A 36 -3.40 -3.71 -0.64
N VAL A 37 -2.70 -2.68 -0.15
CA VAL A 37 -1.53 -2.07 -0.80
C VAL A 37 -0.25 -2.29 0.01
N ALA A 38 0.87 -2.41 -0.69
CA ALA A 38 2.20 -2.54 -0.07
C ALA A 38 3.23 -1.72 -0.86
N PRO A 39 4.39 -1.39 -0.26
CA PRO A 39 5.48 -0.75 -1.00
C PRO A 39 5.87 -1.54 -2.26
N PRO A 40 6.30 -0.89 -3.35
CA PRO A 40 6.75 -1.58 -4.55
C PRO A 40 7.91 -2.53 -4.25
N GLY A 41 7.99 -3.65 -4.97
CA GLY A 41 9.00 -4.70 -4.76
C GLY A 41 8.69 -5.66 -3.61
N THR A 42 7.60 -5.44 -2.87
CA THR A 42 7.18 -6.30 -1.76
C THR A 42 6.43 -7.51 -2.31
N ALA A 43 7.06 -8.70 -2.26
CA ALA A 43 6.41 -9.96 -2.60
C ALA A 43 5.54 -10.41 -1.43
N LEU A 44 4.21 -10.31 -1.57
CA LEU A 44 3.24 -10.72 -0.54
C LEU A 44 2.41 -11.91 -0.99
N PRO A 45 2.06 -12.84 -0.10
CA PRO A 45 1.13 -13.92 -0.41
C PRO A 45 -0.24 -13.39 -0.85
N ASP A 46 -0.79 -13.95 -1.92
CA ASP A 46 -2.17 -13.66 -2.35
C ASP A 46 -3.21 -14.02 -1.29
N THR A 47 -2.88 -14.97 -0.40
CA THR A 47 -3.72 -15.35 0.74
C THR A 47 -3.91 -14.23 1.76
N TRP A 48 -3.11 -13.16 1.72
CA TRP A 48 -3.28 -11.99 2.58
C TRP A 48 -4.27 -10.97 2.01
N ARG A 49 -4.73 -11.14 0.77
CA ARG A 49 -5.79 -10.30 0.21
C ARG A 49 -7.10 -10.52 0.98
N PRO A 50 -7.93 -9.47 1.18
CA PRO A 50 -7.75 -8.09 0.75
C PRO A 50 -7.11 -7.18 1.84
N TRP A 51 -6.27 -7.73 2.73
CA TRP A 51 -5.75 -7.07 3.93
C TRP A 51 -4.22 -6.98 3.98
N ARG A 52 -3.54 -6.97 2.83
CA ARG A 52 -2.07 -6.93 2.75
C ARG A 52 -1.43 -5.77 3.50
N SER A 53 -2.05 -4.58 3.48
CA SER A 53 -1.58 -3.40 4.23
C SER A 53 -1.53 -3.70 5.74
N TYR A 54 -2.53 -4.41 6.26
CA TYR A 54 -2.63 -4.75 7.67
C TYR A 54 -1.63 -5.83 8.06
N ALA A 55 -1.49 -6.88 7.26
CA ALA A 55 -0.50 -7.93 7.51
C ALA A 55 0.92 -7.32 7.63
N VAL A 56 1.32 -6.47 6.67
CA VAL A 56 2.61 -5.79 6.71
C VAL A 56 2.74 -4.89 7.95
N ASN A 57 1.69 -4.14 8.31
CA ASN A 57 1.73 -3.28 9.50
C ASN A 57 1.84 -4.08 10.80
N HIS A 58 1.18 -5.23 10.90
CA HIS A 58 1.30 -6.13 12.05
C HIS A 58 2.71 -6.72 12.16
N LEU A 59 3.29 -7.18 11.06
CA LEU A 59 4.66 -7.70 11.06
C LEU A 59 5.67 -6.61 11.42
N ARG A 60 5.51 -5.38 10.90
CA ARG A 60 6.34 -4.24 11.31
C ARG A 60 6.22 -3.95 12.80
N ALA A 61 4.99 -3.92 13.33
CA ALA A 61 4.75 -3.69 14.75
C ALA A 61 5.36 -4.80 15.62
N ALA A 62 5.42 -6.03 15.12
CA ALA A 62 6.08 -7.16 15.77
C ALA A 62 7.62 -7.18 15.59
N GLY A 63 8.19 -6.31 14.73
CA GLY A 63 9.61 -6.34 14.37
C GLY A 63 9.98 -7.48 13.40
N GLU A 64 8.99 -8.08 12.75
CA GLU A 64 9.11 -9.24 11.85
C GLU A 64 9.11 -8.86 10.36
N TRP A 65 9.15 -7.56 10.05
CA TRP A 65 9.20 -7.06 8.68
C TRP A 65 10.24 -5.95 8.49
N GLU A 66 11.33 -6.30 7.81
CA GLU A 66 12.29 -5.35 7.26
C GLU A 66 12.38 -5.56 5.74
N HIS A 67 12.03 -4.54 4.98
CA HIS A 67 12.48 -4.39 3.59
C HIS A 67 13.41 -3.19 3.63
N ASP A 68 14.63 -3.35 3.11
CA ASP A 68 15.67 -2.32 3.07
C ASP A 68 15.08 -0.92 2.94
N ARG A 69 15.48 -0.02 3.86
CA ARG A 69 15.17 1.40 3.80
C ARG A 69 15.49 1.95 2.40
#